data_AF-A0A917N408-F1
#
_entry.id   AF-A0A917N408-F1
#
_cell.length_a   1.000
_cell.length_b   1.000
_cell.length_c   1.000
_cell.angle_alpha   90.00
_cell.angle_beta   90.00
_cell.angle_gamma   90.00
#
_symmetry.space_group_name_H-M   'P 1'
#
loop_
_entity.id
_entity.type
_entity.pdbx_description
1 polymer ?
#
loop_
_entity_poly.entity_id
_entity_poly.type
_entity_poly.pdbx_seq_one_letter_code
_entity_poly.pdbx_strand_id
1 'polypeptide(L)'
;MKHTYQVTGMTCSGCQYKVQHLLGKVEHVQEAIVDLANGEVTVEMDKHINTPTLQAALKDYPKYQLTDAHAIASPISSNMEAESKSWFETYKPIVLIFAYVFTVSIIAGSTVLGFDEMVAMRVFMAGFFLVFSFFKLLNLEGFADSYAMYDVIARRFKAWGYIYALIELGLGIAYAANFNPVVTNVVTLLVMVVSIIGVLKSVLNKKAIKCACLGAVFNLPMSTVTIIEDGLMIAMSAVMLFSL
;
A
#
# COMPACT_ATOMS: atom_id res chain seq x y z
N MET A 1 -34.97 -11.94 -15.56
CA MET A 1 -33.89 -11.39 -16.43
C MET A 1 -32.87 -10.68 -15.55
N LYS A 2 -31.58 -10.74 -15.90
CA LYS A 2 -30.49 -10.17 -15.09
C LYS A 2 -29.91 -8.94 -15.78
N HIS A 3 -29.78 -7.84 -15.04
CA HIS A 3 -29.13 -6.62 -15.50
C HIS A 3 -28.06 -6.20 -14.49
N THR A 4 -26.92 -5.72 -15.01
CA THR A 4 -25.81 -5.24 -14.18
C THR A 4 -25.70 -3.73 -14.30
N TYR A 5 -25.61 -3.09 -13.14
CA TYR A 5 -25.51 -1.64 -13.00
C TYR A 5 -24.26 -1.30 -12.18
N GLN A 6 -23.64 -0.17 -12.52
CA GLN A 6 -22.56 0.43 -11.76
C GLN A 6 -23.15 1.34 -10.68
N VAL A 7 -22.72 1.17 -9.43
CA VAL A 7 -23.22 1.89 -8.25
C VAL A 7 -22.08 2.63 -7.58
N THR A 8 -22.14 3.96 -7.61
CA THR A 8 -21.17 4.81 -6.90
C THR A 8 -21.56 5.03 -5.43
N GLY A 9 -20.59 5.42 -4.59
CA GLY A 9 -20.83 5.82 -3.20
C GLY A 9 -20.91 4.69 -2.16
N MET A 10 -20.73 3.43 -2.56
CA MET A 10 -20.56 2.31 -1.63
C MET A 10 -19.11 2.24 -1.15
N THR A 11 -18.89 2.34 0.16
CA THR A 11 -17.54 2.36 0.75
C THR A 11 -17.31 1.32 1.83
N CYS A 12 -18.34 0.56 2.23
CA CYS A 12 -18.23 -0.50 3.24
C CYS A 12 -19.30 -1.58 3.01
N SER A 13 -19.14 -2.73 3.67
CA SER A 13 -20.12 -3.82 3.67
C SER A 13 -21.50 -3.36 4.14
N GLY A 14 -21.58 -2.41 5.08
CA GLY A 14 -22.84 -1.79 5.47
C GLY A 14 -23.53 -1.01 4.34
N CYS A 15 -22.76 -0.40 3.43
CA CYS A 15 -23.32 0.23 2.23
C CYS A 15 -23.83 -0.81 1.24
N GLN A 16 -23.07 -1.90 1.05
CA GLN A 16 -23.46 -3.04 0.21
C GLN A 16 -24.80 -3.64 0.66
N TYR A 17 -24.93 -4.02 1.94
CA TYR A 17 -26.17 -4.57 2.49
C TYR A 17 -27.35 -3.61 2.34
N LYS A 18 -27.09 -2.30 2.52
CA LYS A 18 -28.13 -1.28 2.38
C LYS A 18 -28.63 -1.16 0.93
N VAL A 19 -27.72 -1.09 -0.05
CA VAL A 19 -28.09 -1.02 -1.47
C VAL A 19 -28.82 -2.30 -1.90
N GLN A 20 -28.30 -3.47 -1.50
CA GLN A 20 -28.93 -4.77 -1.75
C GLN A 20 -30.37 -4.82 -1.21
N HIS A 21 -30.56 -4.39 0.04
CA HIS A 21 -31.87 -4.40 0.70
C HIS A 21 -32.87 -3.41 0.08
N LEU A 22 -32.41 -2.23 -0.32
CA LEU A 22 -33.28 -1.22 -0.93
C LEU A 22 -33.73 -1.64 -2.34
N LEU A 23 -32.82 -2.17 -3.14
CA LEU A 23 -33.14 -2.65 -4.49
C LEU A 23 -34.00 -3.92 -4.46
N GLY A 24 -33.78 -4.82 -3.49
CA GLY A 24 -34.62 -6.00 -3.30
C GLY A 24 -36.06 -5.71 -2.84
N LYS A 25 -36.36 -4.49 -2.40
CA LYS A 25 -37.73 -4.06 -2.06
C LYS A 25 -38.50 -3.49 -3.25
N VAL A 26 -37.85 -3.28 -4.39
CA VAL A 26 -38.50 -2.75 -5.59
C VAL A 26 -39.41 -3.81 -6.17
N GLU A 27 -40.65 -3.42 -6.50
CA GLU A 27 -41.62 -4.32 -7.10
C GLU A 27 -41.07 -4.93 -8.40
N HIS A 28 -41.24 -6.25 -8.56
CA HIS A 28 -40.70 -7.05 -9.67
C HIS A 28 -39.18 -7.30 -9.66
N VAL A 29 -38.47 -6.96 -8.57
CA VAL A 29 -37.09 -7.44 -8.32
C VAL A 29 -37.15 -8.73 -7.50
N GLN A 30 -36.59 -9.80 -8.03
CA GLN A 30 -36.47 -11.09 -7.33
C GLN A 30 -35.25 -11.12 -6.41
N GLU A 31 -34.12 -10.63 -6.91
CA GLU A 31 -32.85 -10.65 -6.18
C GLU A 31 -31.96 -9.49 -6.62
N ALA A 32 -31.24 -8.90 -5.67
CA ALA A 32 -30.17 -7.94 -5.93
C ALA A 32 -28.88 -8.49 -5.33
N ILE A 33 -27.85 -8.67 -6.15
CA ILE A 33 -26.54 -9.16 -5.74
C ILE A 33 -25.55 -8.02 -5.94
N VAL A 34 -25.03 -7.47 -4.85
CA VAL A 34 -24.08 -6.37 -4.89
C VAL A 34 -22.66 -6.91 -4.79
N ASP A 35 -21.83 -6.57 -5.78
CA ASP A 35 -20.39 -6.75 -5.78
C ASP A 35 -19.72 -5.43 -5.38
N LEU A 36 -19.42 -5.31 -4.09
CA LEU A 36 -18.75 -4.13 -3.54
C LEU A 36 -17.35 -3.91 -4.14
N ALA A 37 -16.67 -4.98 -4.56
CA ALA A 37 -15.30 -4.88 -5.06
C ALA A 37 -15.27 -4.25 -6.46
N ASN A 38 -16.26 -4.58 -7.30
CA ASN A 38 -16.40 -4.02 -8.64
C ASN A 38 -17.29 -2.77 -8.70
N GLY A 39 -17.92 -2.40 -7.58
CA GLY A 39 -18.90 -1.30 -7.54
C GLY A 39 -20.17 -1.64 -8.32
N GLU A 40 -20.49 -2.91 -8.49
CA GLU A 40 -21.57 -3.37 -9.35
C GLU A 40 -22.74 -3.94 -8.54
N VAL A 41 -23.94 -3.83 -9.10
CA VAL A 41 -25.10 -4.58 -8.64
C VAL A 41 -25.73 -5.31 -9.81
N THR A 42 -25.90 -6.62 -9.64
CA THR A 42 -26.69 -7.43 -10.55
C THR A 42 -28.09 -7.57 -9.99
N VAL A 43 -29.07 -7.08 -10.72
CA VAL A 43 -30.49 -7.13 -10.34
C VAL A 43 -31.19 -8.15 -11.22
N GLU A 44 -31.76 -9.17 -10.58
CA GLU A 44 -32.67 -10.14 -11.20
C GLU A 44 -34.11 -9.66 -11.05
N MET A 45 -34.79 -9.47 -12.18
CA MET A 45 -36.13 -8.90 -12.25
C MET A 45 -37.08 -9.75 -13.10
N ASP A 46 -38.36 -9.78 -12.75
CA ASP A 46 -39.42 -10.48 -13.49
C ASP A 46 -39.72 -9.81 -14.83
N LYS A 47 -39.72 -8.48 -14.80
CA LYS A 47 -39.99 -7.59 -15.94
C LYS A 47 -38.92 -6.51 -15.96
N HIS A 48 -38.59 -6.02 -17.15
CA HIS A 48 -37.63 -4.92 -17.27
C HIS A 48 -38.12 -3.68 -16.50
N ILE A 49 -37.28 -3.18 -15.59
CA ILE A 49 -37.47 -1.94 -14.83
C ILE A 49 -36.45 -0.93 -15.30
N ASN A 50 -36.90 0.28 -15.62
CA ASN A 50 -36.00 1.34 -16.08
C ASN A 50 -35.07 1.81 -14.95
N THR A 51 -33.83 2.12 -15.29
CA THR A 51 -32.77 2.61 -14.38
C THR A 51 -33.19 3.79 -13.49
N PRO A 52 -33.97 4.79 -13.97
CA PRO A 52 -34.47 5.87 -13.12
C PRO A 52 -35.42 5.41 -12.00
N THR A 53 -36.16 4.32 -12.22
CA THR A 53 -37.06 3.74 -11.21
C THR A 53 -36.25 3.02 -10.13
N LEU A 54 -35.19 2.31 -10.50
CA LEU A 54 -34.24 1.73 -9.55
C LEU A 54 -33.49 2.82 -8.76
N GLN A 55 -33.08 3.90 -9.42
CA GLN A 55 -32.50 5.08 -8.78
C GLN A 55 -33.47 5.73 -7.79
N ALA A 56 -34.78 5.70 -8.08
CA ALA A 56 -35.79 6.24 -7.18
C ALA A 56 -35.84 5.50 -5.83
N ALA A 57 -35.53 4.21 -5.80
CA ALA A 57 -35.46 3.41 -4.57
C ALA A 57 -34.28 3.82 -3.66
N LEU A 58 -33.29 4.54 -4.20
CA LEU A 58 -32.11 5.02 -3.48
C LEU A 58 -32.17 6.52 -3.15
N LYS A 59 -33.29 7.21 -3.41
CA LYS A 59 -33.45 8.68 -3.22
C LYS A 59 -33.11 9.17 -1.82
N ASP A 60 -33.42 8.38 -0.78
CA ASP A 60 -33.11 8.71 0.61
C ASP A 60 -31.59 8.75 0.90
N TYR A 61 -30.78 8.28 -0.05
CA TYR A 61 -29.32 8.20 0.03
C TYR A 61 -28.69 8.75 -1.25
N PRO A 62 -28.60 10.09 -1.42
CA PRO A 62 -28.15 10.74 -2.65
C PRO A 62 -26.70 10.41 -3.03
N LYS A 63 -25.93 9.81 -2.11
CA LYS A 63 -24.59 9.29 -2.36
C LYS A 63 -24.56 8.07 -3.29
N TYR A 64 -25.66 7.34 -3.46
CA TYR A 64 -25.71 6.17 -4.33
C TYR A 64 -26.26 6.54 -5.71
N GLN A 65 -25.49 6.31 -6.77
CA GLN A 65 -25.94 6.55 -8.15
C GLN A 65 -25.75 5.30 -9.01
N LEU A 66 -26.82 4.87 -9.67
CA LEU A 66 -26.86 3.76 -10.62
C LEU A 66 -26.58 4.25 -12.03
N THR A 67 -25.69 3.56 -12.74
CA THR A 67 -25.41 3.75 -14.17
C THR A 67 -25.44 2.41 -14.89
N ASP A 68 -25.99 2.39 -16.11
CA ASP A 68 -26.09 1.17 -16.91
C ASP A 68 -24.72 0.73 -17.43
N ALA A 69 -24.29 -0.50 -17.12
CA ALA A 69 -23.01 -1.04 -17.60
C ALA A 69 -22.99 -1.31 -19.12
N HIS A 70 -24.15 -1.33 -19.80
CA HIS A 70 -24.28 -1.71 -21.21
C HIS A 70 -24.63 -0.58 -22.18
N ALA A 71 -24.59 0.69 -21.77
CA ALA A 71 -24.76 1.83 -22.66
C ALA A 71 -23.41 2.43 -23.11
N ILE A 72 -22.50 1.65 -23.72
CA ILE A 72 -21.28 2.20 -24.32
C ILE A 72 -20.99 1.54 -25.67
N ALA A 73 -21.66 2.03 -26.71
CA ALA A 73 -21.15 2.00 -28.08
C ALA A 73 -21.49 3.33 -28.77
N SER A 74 -20.81 4.40 -28.37
CA SER A 74 -20.49 5.58 -29.20
C SER A 74 -19.51 6.50 -28.46
N PRO A 75 -18.53 7.10 -29.15
CA PRO A 75 -17.45 7.85 -28.52
C PRO A 75 -17.91 9.28 -28.27
N ILE A 76 -18.10 9.64 -27.00
CA ILE A 76 -18.07 11.04 -26.58
C ILE A 76 -16.96 11.14 -25.56
N SER A 77 -15.93 11.89 -25.94
CA SER A 77 -14.85 12.34 -25.08
C SER A 77 -15.40 12.97 -23.81
N SER A 78 -15.45 12.19 -22.73
CA SER A 78 -15.29 12.74 -21.40
C SER A 78 -13.81 12.56 -21.05
N ASN A 79 -13.09 13.68 -20.97
CA ASN A 79 -11.90 13.78 -20.15
C ASN A 79 -12.33 13.43 -18.72
N MET A 80 -12.34 12.14 -18.41
CA MET A 80 -12.35 11.66 -17.05
C MET A 80 -10.89 11.76 -16.63
N GLU A 81 -10.50 12.96 -16.20
CA GLU A 81 -9.36 13.13 -15.33
C GLU A 81 -9.60 12.18 -14.16
N ALA A 82 -8.98 11.01 -14.24
CA ALA A 82 -8.67 10.23 -13.06
C ALA A 82 -8.01 11.23 -12.12
N GLU A 83 -8.69 11.57 -11.03
CA GLU A 83 -8.17 12.42 -9.98
C GLU A 83 -6.92 11.73 -9.46
N SER A 84 -5.78 12.01 -10.09
CA SER A 84 -4.50 11.45 -9.73
C SER A 84 -4.21 12.06 -8.39
N LYS A 85 -4.43 11.31 -7.31
CA LYS A 85 -3.95 11.68 -5.98
C LYS A 85 -2.56 12.26 -6.17
N SER A 86 -2.41 13.54 -5.82
CA SER A 86 -1.13 14.25 -5.98
C SER A 86 -0.04 13.37 -5.37
N TRP A 87 1.08 13.21 -6.08
CA TRP A 87 2.25 12.46 -5.63
C TRP A 87 2.54 12.71 -4.14
N PHE A 88 2.41 13.98 -3.72
CA PHE A 88 2.60 14.42 -2.34
C PHE A 88 1.66 13.75 -1.33
N GLU A 89 0.38 13.57 -1.63
CA GLU A 89 -0.57 12.94 -0.69
C GLU A 89 -0.26 11.46 -0.46
N THR A 90 0.34 10.81 -1.47
CA THR A 90 0.74 9.41 -1.38
C THR A 90 2.02 9.28 -0.53
N TYR A 91 3.04 10.12 -0.75
CA TYR A 91 4.34 10.00 -0.06
C TYR A 91 4.47 10.80 1.24
N LYS A 92 3.47 11.62 1.60
CA LYS A 92 3.48 12.44 2.82
C LYS A 92 3.90 11.68 4.09
N PRO A 93 3.42 10.45 4.37
CA PRO A 93 3.84 9.72 5.56
C PRO A 93 5.35 9.40 5.56
N ILE A 94 5.90 8.96 4.42
CA ILE A 94 7.32 8.58 4.30
C ILE A 94 8.23 9.81 4.44
N VAL A 95 7.88 10.90 3.76
CA VAL A 95 8.66 12.15 3.84
C VAL A 95 8.66 12.68 5.28
N LEU A 96 7.53 12.57 5.98
CA LEU A 96 7.43 12.97 7.37
C LEU A 96 8.31 12.08 8.26
N ILE A 97 8.25 10.75 8.11
CA ILE A 97 9.13 9.83 8.83
C ILE A 97 10.61 10.18 8.60
N PHE A 98 11.01 10.35 7.33
CA PHE A 98 12.38 10.72 6.97
C PHE A 98 12.80 12.03 7.65
N ALA A 99 11.96 13.07 7.62
CA ALA A 99 12.25 14.35 8.24
C ALA A 99 12.45 14.25 9.76
N TYR A 100 11.59 13.48 10.45
CA TYR A 100 11.71 13.28 11.90
C TYR A 100 12.97 12.48 12.26
N VAL A 101 13.20 11.34 11.58
CA VAL A 101 14.38 10.49 11.83
C VAL A 101 15.66 11.26 11.51
N PHE A 102 15.70 11.99 10.39
CA PHE A 102 16.85 12.82 10.02
C PHE A 102 17.15 13.88 11.07
N THR A 103 16.13 14.59 11.56
CA THR A 103 16.30 15.62 12.61
C THR A 103 16.88 15.02 13.88
N VAL A 104 16.33 13.90 14.36
CA VAL A 104 16.82 13.21 15.56
C VAL A 104 18.27 12.73 15.37
N SER A 105 18.61 12.27 14.17
CA SER A 105 19.95 11.77 13.84
C SER A 105 21.00 12.88 13.87
N ILE A 106 20.69 14.05 13.31
CA ILE A 106 21.56 15.22 13.38
C ILE A 106 21.75 15.68 14.82
N ILE A 107 20.67 15.74 15.61
CA ILE A 107 20.75 16.11 17.03
C ILE A 107 21.63 15.11 17.79
N ALA A 108 21.46 13.82 17.56
CA ALA A 108 22.23 12.79 18.24
C ALA A 108 23.72 12.79 17.87
N GLY A 109 24.05 13.13 16.61
CA GLY A 109 25.43 13.29 16.16
C GLY A 109 26.08 14.60 16.60
N SER A 110 25.29 15.61 16.97
CA SER A 110 25.83 16.88 17.45
C SER A 110 26.36 16.75 18.89
N THR A 111 27.68 16.89 19.04
CA THR A 111 28.35 16.89 20.35
C THR A 111 28.95 18.27 20.63
N VAL A 112 29.31 18.53 21.89
CA VAL A 112 29.94 19.81 22.31
C VAL A 112 31.24 20.11 21.54
N LEU A 113 31.95 19.07 21.09
CA LEU A 113 33.27 19.16 20.47
C LEU A 113 33.26 19.04 18.93
N GLY A 114 32.09 18.80 18.34
CA GLY A 114 31.96 18.58 16.89
C GLY A 114 30.81 17.66 16.52
N PHE A 115 30.76 17.23 15.26
CA PHE A 115 29.74 16.34 14.73
C PHE A 115 30.29 14.92 14.59
N ASP A 116 29.68 13.97 15.29
CA ASP A 116 29.97 12.54 15.15
C ASP A 116 29.07 11.94 14.07
N GLU A 117 29.64 11.82 12.86
CA GLU A 117 28.95 11.26 11.70
C GLU A 117 28.53 9.80 11.91
N MET A 118 29.33 9.00 12.63
CA MET A 118 29.00 7.59 12.88
C MET A 118 27.80 7.44 13.80
N VAL A 119 27.70 8.28 14.84
CA VAL A 119 26.53 8.31 15.72
C VAL A 119 25.29 8.78 14.95
N ALA A 120 25.41 9.82 14.12
CA ALA A 120 24.30 10.29 13.29
C ALA A 120 23.79 9.19 12.34
N MET A 121 24.68 8.52 11.61
CA MET A 121 24.31 7.41 10.71
C MET A 121 23.67 6.25 11.47
N ARG A 122 24.25 5.85 12.62
CA ARG A 122 23.70 4.77 13.46
C ARG A 122 22.28 5.07 13.92
N VAL A 123 22.03 6.29 14.42
CA VAL A 123 20.72 6.71 14.91
C VAL A 123 19.71 6.81 13.77
N PHE A 124 20.16 7.28 12.59
CA PHE A 124 19.32 7.31 11.39
C PHE A 124 18.86 5.91 11.01
N MET A 125 19.80 4.95 10.91
CA MET A 125 19.48 3.57 10.55
C MET A 125 18.58 2.89 11.59
N ALA A 126 18.82 3.13 12.89
CA ALA A 126 17.97 2.64 13.97
C ALA A 126 16.53 3.13 13.82
N GLY A 127 16.34 4.45 13.71
CA GLY A 127 15.01 5.05 13.59
C GLY A 127 14.27 4.56 12.35
N PHE A 128 14.99 4.45 11.23
CA PHE A 128 14.41 4.00 9.97
C PHE A 128 13.94 2.54 10.05
N PHE A 129 14.80 1.60 10.47
CA PHE A 129 14.41 0.19 10.60
C PHE A 129 13.27 -0.04 11.59
N LEU A 130 13.29 0.64 12.74
CA LEU A 130 12.24 0.49 13.76
C LEU A 130 10.88 0.97 13.23
N VAL A 131 10.85 2.11 12.54
CA VAL A 131 9.61 2.68 12.02
C VAL A 131 9.07 1.84 10.86
N PHE A 132 9.92 1.39 9.94
CA PHE A 132 9.48 0.56 8.80
C PHE A 132 9.05 -0.84 9.24
N SER A 133 9.75 -1.44 10.19
CA SER A 133 9.32 -2.70 10.81
C SER A 133 7.97 -2.54 11.52
N PHE A 134 7.75 -1.44 12.25
CA PHE A 134 6.47 -1.15 12.88
C PHE A 134 5.31 -1.15 11.88
N PHE A 135 5.44 -0.45 10.74
CA PHE A 135 4.39 -0.44 9.71
C PHE A 135 4.15 -1.83 9.10
N LYS A 136 5.20 -2.64 8.94
CA LYS A 136 5.08 -4.02 8.46
C LYS A 136 4.35 -4.90 9.48
N LEU A 137 4.60 -4.70 10.77
CA LEU A 137 3.96 -5.45 11.85
C LEU A 137 2.48 -5.08 12.06
N LEU A 138 2.04 -3.87 11.68
CA LEU A 138 0.62 -3.49 11.74
C LEU A 138 -0.27 -4.36 10.86
N ASN A 139 0.24 -4.83 9.72
CA ASN A 139 -0.46 -5.76 8.84
C ASN A 139 0.54 -6.77 8.26
N LEU A 140 1.04 -7.64 9.13
CA LEU A 140 2.12 -8.58 8.78
C LEU A 140 1.74 -9.56 7.67
N GLU A 141 0.48 -10.02 7.66
CA GLU A 141 -0.04 -10.91 6.62
C GLU A 141 -0.12 -10.19 5.27
N GLY A 142 -0.74 -9.00 5.23
CA GLY A 142 -0.83 -8.19 4.01
C GLY A 142 0.53 -7.77 3.48
N PHE A 143 1.49 -7.49 4.37
CA PHE A 143 2.89 -7.26 4.00
C PHE A 143 3.49 -8.51 3.36
N ALA A 144 3.40 -9.68 3.99
CA ALA A 144 3.99 -10.91 3.47
C ALA A 144 3.41 -11.30 2.10
N ASP A 145 2.11 -11.10 1.90
CA ASP A 145 1.45 -11.28 0.59
C ASP A 145 1.98 -10.32 -0.47
N SER A 146 2.05 -9.03 -0.15
CA SER A 146 2.56 -8.01 -1.07
C SER A 146 4.04 -8.23 -1.39
N TYR A 147 4.85 -8.58 -0.39
CA TYR A 147 6.28 -8.80 -0.49
C TYR A 147 6.60 -10.01 -1.40
N ALA A 148 5.82 -11.08 -1.31
CA ALA A 148 5.96 -12.27 -2.16
C ALA A 148 5.75 -11.99 -3.66
N MET A 149 5.05 -10.90 -4.02
CA MET A 149 4.84 -10.55 -5.43
C MET A 149 6.16 -10.12 -6.11
N TYR A 150 7.03 -9.39 -5.41
CA TYR A 150 8.22 -8.78 -6.01
C TYR A 150 9.56 -9.33 -5.50
N ASP A 151 9.65 -9.76 -4.24
CA ASP A 151 10.90 -10.27 -3.68
C ASP A 151 11.27 -11.65 -4.25
N VAL A 152 12.57 -11.87 -4.45
CA VAL A 152 13.09 -13.09 -5.09
C VAL A 152 12.92 -14.31 -4.20
N ILE A 153 13.11 -14.14 -2.88
CA ILE A 153 13.06 -15.24 -1.90
C ILE A 153 11.61 -15.48 -1.47
N ALA A 154 10.87 -14.43 -1.15
CA ALA A 154 9.49 -14.53 -0.70
C ALA A 154 8.55 -15.12 -1.75
N ARG A 155 8.85 -14.95 -3.05
CA ARG A 155 8.12 -15.60 -4.13
C ARG A 155 8.20 -17.13 -4.07
N ARG A 156 9.31 -17.69 -3.58
CA ARG A 156 9.49 -19.14 -3.41
C ARG A 156 9.05 -19.61 -2.01
N PHE A 157 9.17 -18.75 -1.01
CA PHE A 157 8.84 -19.06 0.38
C PHE A 157 8.11 -17.89 1.05
N LYS A 158 6.76 -17.89 1.07
CA LYS A 158 5.94 -16.80 1.63
C LYS A 158 6.27 -16.47 3.08
N ALA A 159 6.65 -17.48 3.87
CA ALA A 159 7.08 -17.30 5.26
C ALA A 159 8.33 -16.41 5.40
N TRP A 160 9.12 -16.22 4.33
CA TRP A 160 10.23 -15.27 4.30
C TRP A 160 9.78 -13.83 4.59
N GLY A 161 8.60 -13.42 4.14
CA GLY A 161 8.10 -12.07 4.41
C GLY A 161 7.93 -11.79 5.91
N TYR A 162 7.47 -12.78 6.67
CA TYR A 162 7.34 -12.67 8.13
C TYR A 162 8.72 -12.60 8.81
N ILE A 163 9.66 -13.44 8.37
CA ILE A 163 11.03 -13.45 8.89
C ILE A 163 11.72 -12.11 8.59
N TYR A 164 11.54 -11.59 7.38
CA TYR A 164 12.13 -10.32 6.95
C TYR A 164 11.67 -9.15 7.83
N ALA A 165 10.37 -9.05 8.13
CA ALA A 165 9.85 -8.00 9.02
C ALA A 165 10.46 -8.06 10.45
N LEU A 166 10.77 -9.28 10.93
CA LEU A 166 11.45 -9.48 12.21
C LEU A 166 12.95 -9.20 12.13
N ILE A 167 13.59 -9.50 11.00
CA ILE A 167 15.00 -9.15 10.77
C ILE A 167 15.17 -7.63 10.84
N GLU A 168 14.30 -6.85 10.19
CA GLU A 168 14.36 -5.39 10.26
C GLU A 168 14.13 -4.86 11.68
N LEU A 169 13.19 -5.44 12.43
CA LEU A 169 13.01 -5.09 13.84
C LEU A 169 14.31 -5.32 14.62
N GLY A 170 14.92 -6.49 14.42
CA GLY A 170 16.17 -6.89 15.05
C GLY A 170 17.31 -5.95 14.71
N LEU A 171 17.45 -5.56 13.43
CA LEU A 171 18.45 -4.60 12.99
C LEU A 171 18.22 -3.21 13.60
N GLY A 172 16.98 -2.73 13.64
CA GLY A 172 16.63 -1.45 14.27
C GLY A 172 17.02 -1.42 15.74
N ILE A 173 16.73 -2.50 16.48
CA ILE A 173 17.14 -2.66 17.88
C ILE A 173 18.67 -2.74 18.00
N ALA A 174 19.35 -3.49 17.12
CA ALA A 174 20.81 -3.64 17.15
C ALA A 174 21.53 -2.30 16.92
N TYR A 175 21.07 -1.49 15.97
CA TYR A 175 21.60 -0.14 15.74
C TYR A 175 21.31 0.78 16.94
N ALA A 176 20.10 0.74 17.51
CA ALA A 176 19.75 1.54 18.69
C ALA A 176 20.61 1.18 19.91
N ALA A 177 20.88 -0.11 20.12
CA ALA A 177 21.70 -0.63 21.21
C ALA A 177 23.21 -0.54 20.95
N ASN A 178 23.65 -0.12 19.76
CA ASN A 178 25.03 -0.20 19.31
C ASN A 178 25.64 -1.61 19.46
N PHE A 179 24.83 -2.63 19.21
CA PHE A 179 25.25 -4.03 19.34
C PHE A 179 26.17 -4.40 18.18
N ASN A 180 27.42 -4.75 18.50
CA ASN A 180 28.48 -5.17 17.58
C ASN A 180 28.36 -4.52 16.17
N PRO A 181 28.87 -3.28 15.99
CA PRO A 181 28.69 -2.51 14.76
C PRO A 181 29.13 -3.24 13.49
N VAL A 182 30.20 -4.04 13.56
CA VAL A 182 30.70 -4.80 12.40
C VAL A 182 29.66 -5.83 11.95
N VAL A 183 29.18 -6.66 12.88
CA VAL A 183 28.20 -7.70 12.56
C VAL A 183 26.89 -7.09 12.07
N THR A 184 26.40 -6.07 12.77
CA THR A 184 25.14 -5.39 12.42
C THR A 184 25.21 -4.77 11.03
N ASN A 185 26.28 -4.04 10.70
CA ASN A 185 26.43 -3.45 9.37
C ASN A 185 26.61 -4.49 8.26
N VAL A 186 27.34 -5.59 8.50
CA VAL A 186 27.48 -6.67 7.51
C VAL A 186 26.13 -7.33 7.23
N VAL A 187 25.36 -7.66 8.27
CA VAL A 187 24.04 -8.27 8.11
C VAL A 187 23.10 -7.31 7.37
N THR A 188 23.08 -6.03 7.75
CA THR A 188 22.29 -5.00 7.05
C THR A 188 22.66 -4.94 5.58
N LEU A 189 23.95 -4.87 5.24
CA LEU A 189 24.40 -4.79 3.87
C LEU A 189 23.91 -5.98 3.04
N LEU A 190 24.04 -7.20 3.58
CA LEU A 190 23.57 -8.41 2.90
C LEU A 190 22.05 -8.42 2.71
N VAL A 191 21.28 -8.10 3.75
CA VAL A 191 19.81 -8.11 3.70
C VAL A 191 19.28 -7.06 2.73
N MET A 192 19.81 -5.83 2.79
CA MET A 192 19.39 -4.74 1.92
C MET A 192 19.79 -4.96 0.46
N VAL A 193 20.98 -5.53 0.20
CA VAL A 193 21.39 -5.89 -1.17
C VAL A 193 20.46 -6.95 -1.77
N VAL A 194 20.02 -7.93 -1.00
CA VAL A 194 19.05 -8.92 -1.47
C VAL A 194 17.68 -8.27 -1.75
N SER A 195 17.21 -7.39 -0.84
CA SER A 195 15.95 -6.65 -0.99
C SER A 195 15.94 -5.79 -2.26
N ILE A 196 16.98 -4.97 -2.46
CA ILE A 196 17.03 -4.02 -3.57
C ILE A 196 17.05 -4.73 -4.93
N ILE A 197 17.67 -5.92 -5.03
CA ILE A 197 17.63 -6.73 -6.26
C ILE A 197 16.19 -7.16 -6.58
N GLY A 198 15.41 -7.54 -5.57
CA GLY A 198 13.99 -7.86 -5.72
C GLY A 198 13.16 -6.67 -6.20
N VAL A 199 13.35 -5.50 -5.55
CA VAL A 199 12.66 -4.25 -5.91
C VAL A 199 13.04 -3.76 -7.29
N LEU A 200 14.33 -3.70 -7.62
CA LEU A 200 14.83 -3.29 -8.95
C LEU A 200 14.25 -4.18 -10.05
N LYS A 201 14.24 -5.50 -9.85
CA LYS A 201 13.65 -6.44 -10.80
C LYS A 201 12.15 -6.22 -10.97
N SER A 202 11.44 -5.85 -9.91
CA SER A 202 10.01 -5.54 -9.96
C SER A 202 9.72 -4.28 -10.78
N VAL A 203 10.45 -3.19 -10.50
CA VAL A 203 10.32 -1.89 -11.18
C VAL A 203 10.67 -2.00 -12.66
N LEU A 204 11.75 -2.71 -12.99
CA LEU A 204 12.18 -2.95 -14.37
C LEU A 204 11.19 -3.79 -15.17
N ASN A 205 10.50 -4.74 -14.52
CA ASN A 205 9.61 -5.65 -15.23
C ASN A 205 8.27 -5.03 -15.63
N LYS A 206 7.94 -3.78 -15.21
CA LYS A 206 6.70 -3.04 -15.55
C LYS A 206 5.46 -3.94 -15.73
N LYS A 207 5.32 -4.98 -14.90
CA LYS A 207 4.22 -5.93 -15.04
C LYS A 207 2.99 -5.26 -14.45
N ALA A 208 2.18 -4.68 -15.33
CA ALA A 208 0.81 -4.33 -15.02
C ALA A 208 0.06 -5.63 -14.70
N ILE A 209 -0.09 -5.95 -13.42
CA ILE A 209 -0.97 -7.04 -12.97
C ILE A 209 -2.22 -6.38 -12.43
N LYS A 210 -3.34 -6.64 -13.13
CA LYS A 210 -4.68 -6.24 -12.72
C LYS A 210 -5.07 -6.95 -11.42
N CYS A 211 -5.50 -6.13 -10.47
CA CYS A 211 -6.27 -6.34 -9.23
C CYS A 211 -6.17 -7.67 -8.48
N ALA A 212 -5.82 -7.55 -7.19
CA ALA A 212 -6.28 -8.44 -6.13
C ALA A 212 -6.58 -7.61 -4.87
N CYS A 213 -7.82 -7.16 -4.75
CA CYS A 213 -8.66 -6.91 -3.56
C CYS A 213 -8.12 -6.40 -2.21
N LEU A 214 -6.83 -6.08 -2.01
CA LEU A 214 -6.30 -5.78 -0.67
C LEU A 214 -5.12 -4.80 -0.70
N GLY A 215 -5.32 -3.63 -1.30
CA GLY A 215 -4.45 -2.46 -1.08
C GLY A 215 -4.68 -1.80 0.29
N ALA A 216 -4.98 -2.58 1.33
CA ALA A 216 -5.29 -2.11 2.67
C ALA A 216 -3.98 -2.08 3.46
N VAL A 217 -3.25 -0.98 3.58
CA VAL A 217 -3.71 0.27 4.21
C VAL A 217 -3.04 1.49 3.55
N PHE A 218 -2.08 1.28 2.65
CA PHE A 218 -1.34 2.33 1.95
C PHE A 218 -1.02 1.87 0.53
N ASN A 219 -1.83 2.27 -0.47
CA ASN A 219 -1.57 2.10 -1.90
C ASN A 219 -0.35 2.96 -2.34
N LEU A 220 0.80 2.73 -1.75
CA LEU A 220 2.06 3.28 -2.22
C LEU A 220 2.52 2.41 -3.38
N PRO A 221 2.74 2.97 -4.59
CA PRO A 221 3.51 2.25 -5.58
C PRO A 221 4.92 2.07 -5.01
N MET A 222 5.20 0.87 -4.48
CA MET A 222 6.49 0.43 -3.97
C MET A 222 7.48 0.39 -5.13
N SER A 223 7.95 1.56 -5.57
CA SER A 223 8.70 1.69 -6.81
C SER A 223 9.94 2.54 -6.63
N THR A 224 9.87 3.88 -6.69
CA THR A 224 11.11 4.67 -6.71
C THR A 224 11.65 5.02 -5.33
N VAL A 225 10.78 5.19 -4.33
CA VAL A 225 11.17 5.63 -3.00
C VAL A 225 11.91 4.53 -2.23
N THR A 226 11.46 3.28 -2.32
CA THR A 226 12.12 2.13 -1.68
C THR A 226 13.50 1.86 -2.27
N ILE A 227 13.72 2.12 -3.57
CA ILE A 227 15.06 2.02 -4.17
C ILE A 227 16.02 3.05 -3.56
N ILE A 228 15.54 4.28 -3.36
CA ILE A 228 16.34 5.36 -2.76
C ILE A 228 16.63 5.04 -1.29
N GLU A 229 15.63 4.55 -0.56
CA GLU A 229 15.78 4.08 0.82
C GLU A 229 16.83 2.97 0.91
N ASP A 230 16.59 1.81 0.29
CA ASP A 230 17.46 0.64 0.40
C ASP A 230 18.89 1.01 -0.04
N GLY A 231 19.01 1.82 -1.10
CA GLY A 231 20.28 2.34 -1.58
C GLY A 231 21.01 3.23 -0.57
N LEU A 232 20.28 4.11 0.13
CA LEU A 232 20.83 4.93 1.20
C LEU A 232 21.33 4.06 2.36
N MET A 233 20.56 3.06 2.78
CA MET A 233 20.93 2.16 3.89
C MET A 233 22.14 1.28 3.54
N ILE A 234 22.23 0.81 2.28
CA ILE A 234 23.41 0.11 1.75
C ILE A 234 24.63 1.04 1.80
N ALA A 235 24.51 2.28 1.33
CA ALA A 235 25.62 3.23 1.34
C ALA A 235 26.09 3.56 2.77
N MET A 236 25.17 3.83 3.69
CA MET A 236 25.48 4.11 5.10
C MET A 236 26.15 2.90 5.77
N SER A 237 25.60 1.70 5.63
CA SER A 237 26.21 0.49 6.22
C SER A 237 27.61 0.21 5.66
N ALA A 238 27.82 0.41 4.35
CA ALA A 238 29.14 0.27 3.73
C ALA A 238 30.13 1.31 4.26
N VAL A 239 29.75 2.60 4.31
CA VAL A 239 30.59 3.67 4.86
C VAL A 239 30.97 3.36 6.30
N MET A 240 30.00 2.99 7.14
CA MET A 240 30.23 2.64 8.54
C MET A 240 31.20 1.45 8.67
N LEU A 241 31.16 0.45 7.76
CA LEU A 241 32.12 -0.65 7.76
C LEU A 241 33.55 -0.24 7.40
N PHE A 242 33.71 0.73 6.49
CA PHE A 242 35.03 1.24 6.12
C PHE A 242 35.61 2.24 7.13
N SER A 243 34.76 2.88 7.92
CA SER A 243 35.16 3.85 8.95
C SER A 243 35.25 3.28 10.36
N LEU A 244 35.05 1.96 10.52
CA LEU A 244 35.08 1.23 11.80
C LEU A 244 36.49 0.87 12.27
#